data_AF-A0A1Q5TMG7-F1
#
_entry.id   AF-A0A1Q5TMG7-F1
#
_cell.length_a   1.000
_cell.length_b   1.000
_cell.length_c   1.000
_cell.angle_alpha   90.00
_cell.angle_beta   90.00
_cell.angle_gamma   90.00
#
_symmetry.space_group_name_H-M   'P 1'
#
loop_
_entity.id
_entity.type
_entity.pdbx_description
1 polymer ?
#
loop_
_entity_poly.entity_id
_entity_poly.type
_entity_poly.pdbx_seq_one_letter_code
_entity_poly.pdbx_strand_id
1 'polypeptide(L)'
;MNPNQRDKSPFSRHFSMESVQPEILDQIVVLKKRKIAIQDRIKDGRKEWRAQASFDMVFWTQAVKIEELELKRHDIDRRISISMSGVSESQWRDTPQAQRIFEQTRASEQTKRSYEKRIEQFGHQRNPIRATFMRLFTTSKLGLDISTTGAGARNPQEQSKFREALIESHQAKQPVTDYLWCPIMGEYLDDDAVIAGHLFPWKHGQKNMDAIFGEQAEPELFSPRNGLLIAQHIEKVLDIGKLAIVPYISESTGFCLDNIKSWIANQQREYQVKILDPKWDRLDTRIYSFSSLTFRDLDGRKLQFLSSFRPAARYVYFHYCIQVLRLAWQHNEAKSGRKAADALKDENGKPFWGTPGRYLPKNMLLAFVEELGHEYKSLLDGAASIKKGDSDLLLNIAANQSMNQLESKLFSLNPVQKLFFACAPMPLWVVSLWCDESLDEKKNVLEAGAEEFDGCPL
;
A
#
# COMPACT_ATOMS: atom_id res chain seq x y z
N MET A 1 54.93 -36.23 8.43
CA MET A 1 54.30 -35.15 7.64
C MET A 1 54.76 -33.83 8.23
N ASN A 2 55.45 -33.01 7.44
CA ASN A 2 56.27 -31.87 7.89
C ASN A 2 55.59 -30.54 7.48
N PRO A 3 55.26 -29.61 8.40
CA PRO A 3 54.43 -28.44 8.12
C PRO A 3 55.26 -27.18 7.80
N ASN A 4 56.17 -27.25 6.81
CA ASN A 4 57.09 -26.14 6.56
C ASN A 4 57.51 -25.99 5.08
N GLN A 5 56.54 -25.90 4.17
CA GLN A 5 56.75 -25.36 2.82
C GLN A 5 55.91 -24.10 2.64
N ARG A 6 56.55 -22.95 2.89
CA ARG A 6 56.06 -21.64 2.44
C ARG A 6 56.43 -21.49 0.96
N ASP A 7 55.43 -21.47 0.10
CA ASP A 7 55.56 -21.09 -1.30
C ASP A 7 56.11 -19.67 -1.41
N LYS A 8 57.29 -19.55 -2.04
CA LYS A 8 57.87 -18.28 -2.44
C LYS A 8 57.15 -17.80 -3.70
N SER A 9 56.21 -16.87 -3.52
CA SER A 9 55.58 -16.12 -4.60
C SER A 9 56.62 -15.37 -5.45
N PRO A 10 56.66 -15.56 -6.78
CA PRO A 10 57.57 -14.85 -7.67
C PRO A 10 56.84 -13.66 -8.33
N PHE A 11 56.48 -12.64 -7.57
CA PHE A 11 55.95 -11.38 -8.16
C PHE A 11 56.35 -10.17 -7.33
N SER A 12 57.65 -9.90 -7.26
CA SER A 12 58.13 -8.54 -6.92
C SER A 12 58.47 -7.83 -8.23
N ARG A 13 57.43 -7.40 -8.96
CA ARG A 13 57.61 -6.37 -10.00
C ARG A 13 57.84 -5.06 -9.25
N HIS A 14 59.10 -4.65 -9.15
CA HIS A 14 59.45 -3.26 -8.83
C HIS A 14 58.80 -2.38 -9.90
N PHE A 15 57.59 -1.89 -9.63
CA PHE A 15 57.04 -0.74 -10.34
C PHE A 15 57.94 0.42 -9.96
N SER A 16 58.81 0.82 -10.89
CA SER A 16 59.46 2.11 -10.86
C SER A 16 58.33 3.14 -10.79
N MET A 17 58.13 3.74 -9.61
CA MET A 17 57.23 4.88 -9.46
C MET A 17 57.90 6.03 -10.21
N GLU A 18 57.60 6.14 -11.50
CA GLU A 18 57.81 7.37 -12.25
C GLU A 18 57.20 8.50 -11.42
N SER A 19 58.05 9.43 -11.01
CA SER A 19 57.64 10.57 -10.20
C SER A 19 56.54 11.33 -10.95
N VAL A 20 55.34 11.34 -10.39
CA VAL A 20 54.19 12.08 -10.94
C VAL A 20 54.62 13.52 -11.18
N GLN A 21 54.44 14.02 -12.41
CA GLN A 21 54.85 15.37 -12.76
C GLN A 21 54.12 16.40 -11.87
N PRO A 22 54.82 17.45 -11.38
CA PRO A 22 54.24 18.45 -10.48
C PRO A 22 52.92 19.07 -10.99
N GLU A 23 52.80 19.27 -12.30
CA GLU A 23 51.60 19.82 -12.95
C GLU A 23 50.35 18.94 -12.75
N ILE A 24 50.53 17.61 -12.74
CA ILE A 24 49.45 16.65 -12.51
C ILE A 24 48.97 16.75 -11.06
N LEU A 25 49.90 17.00 -10.13
CA LEU A 25 49.58 17.12 -8.71
C LEU A 25 48.70 18.34 -8.43
N ASP A 26 49.00 19.48 -9.06
CA ASP A 26 48.18 20.70 -8.96
C ASP A 26 46.77 20.48 -9.51
N GLN A 27 46.64 19.78 -10.64
CA GLN A 27 45.33 19.41 -11.20
C GLN A 27 44.53 18.52 -10.24
N ILE A 28 45.19 17.52 -9.62
CA ILE A 28 44.54 16.64 -8.62
C ILE A 28 44.05 17.47 -7.43
N VAL A 29 44.83 18.44 -6.95
CA VAL A 29 44.43 19.33 -5.84
C VAL A 29 43.18 20.13 -6.21
N VAL A 30 43.13 20.71 -7.42
CA VAL A 30 41.96 21.44 -7.91
C VAL A 30 40.72 20.53 -8.01
N LEU A 31 40.89 19.31 -8.54
CA LEU A 31 39.80 18.34 -8.64
C LEU A 31 39.27 17.90 -7.28
N LYS A 32 40.15 17.68 -6.29
CA LYS A 32 39.77 17.35 -4.91
C LYS A 32 38.96 18.48 -4.27
N LYS A 33 39.36 19.75 -4.43
CA LYS A 33 38.58 20.89 -3.95
C LYS A 33 37.18 20.93 -4.59
N ARG A 34 37.10 20.70 -5.90
CA ARG A 34 35.81 20.63 -6.63
C ARG A 34 34.92 19.49 -6.16
N LYS A 35 35.49 18.32 -5.86
CA LYS A 35 34.78 17.17 -5.30
C LYS A 35 34.12 17.52 -3.96
N ILE A 36 34.85 18.16 -3.05
CA ILE A 36 34.33 18.58 -1.73
C ILE A 36 33.15 19.54 -1.92
N ALA A 37 33.30 20.57 -2.76
CA ALA A 37 32.23 21.53 -3.04
C ALA A 37 30.95 20.86 -3.59
N ILE A 38 31.08 19.84 -4.45
CA ILE A 38 29.92 19.08 -4.94
C ILE A 38 29.32 18.20 -3.84
N GLN A 39 30.14 17.58 -2.99
CA GLN A 39 29.65 16.79 -1.87
C GLN A 39 28.84 17.64 -0.87
N ASP A 40 29.28 18.86 -0.60
CA ASP A 40 28.54 19.80 0.25
C ASP A 40 27.19 20.17 -0.38
N ARG A 41 27.16 20.45 -1.69
CA ARG A 41 25.90 20.71 -2.42
C ARG A 41 24.96 19.51 -2.43
N ILE A 42 25.47 18.29 -2.56
CA ILE A 42 24.66 17.07 -2.44
C ILE A 42 24.10 16.95 -1.02
N LYS A 43 24.91 17.22 0.00
CA LYS A 43 24.49 17.17 1.41
C LYS A 43 23.38 18.18 1.69
N ASP A 44 23.54 19.42 1.23
CA ASP A 44 22.54 20.47 1.43
C ASP A 44 21.28 20.19 0.60
N GLY A 45 21.43 19.78 -0.65
CA GLY A 45 20.31 19.32 -1.49
C GLY A 45 19.53 18.17 -0.82
N ARG A 46 20.22 17.20 -0.19
CA ARG A 46 19.56 16.11 0.54
C ARG A 46 18.84 16.58 1.81
N LYS A 47 19.29 17.64 2.48
CA LYS A 47 18.57 18.21 3.63
C LYS A 47 17.26 18.85 3.18
N GLU A 48 17.30 19.66 2.12
CA GLU A 48 16.11 20.27 1.52
C GLU A 48 15.17 19.20 0.97
N TRP A 49 15.71 18.18 0.31
CA TRP A 49 14.96 17.07 -0.25
C TRP A 49 14.20 16.26 0.80
N ARG A 50 14.80 16.00 1.98
CA ARG A 50 14.12 15.31 3.09
C ARG A 50 12.99 16.13 3.70
N ALA A 51 13.04 17.45 3.60
CA ALA A 51 11.98 18.33 4.10
C ALA A 51 10.77 18.38 3.16
N GLN A 52 10.92 17.89 1.93
CA GLN A 52 9.87 17.85 0.93
C GLN A 52 9.27 16.45 0.84
N ALA A 53 7.95 16.40 0.68
CA ALA A 53 7.26 15.13 0.48
C ALA A 53 7.60 14.56 -0.90
N SER A 54 7.75 13.24 -1.03
CA SER A 54 8.10 12.53 -2.28
C SER A 54 7.08 12.59 -3.41
N PHE A 55 6.17 13.56 -3.36
CA PHE A 55 4.92 13.58 -4.12
C PHE A 55 4.68 14.91 -4.84
N ASP A 56 5.64 15.83 -4.74
CA ASP A 56 5.63 17.08 -5.46
C ASP A 56 6.55 16.99 -6.69
N MET A 57 6.15 17.62 -7.79
CA MET A 57 7.04 17.86 -8.93
C MET A 57 8.32 18.57 -8.48
N VAL A 58 8.21 19.48 -7.49
CA VAL A 58 9.38 20.15 -6.89
C VAL A 58 10.34 19.14 -6.27
N PHE A 59 9.82 18.16 -5.52
CA PHE A 59 10.63 17.10 -4.91
C PHE A 59 11.37 16.29 -5.96
N TRP A 60 10.68 15.81 -7.00
CA TRP A 60 11.31 14.98 -8.03
C TRP A 60 12.29 15.77 -8.88
N THR A 61 11.98 17.04 -9.14
CA THR A 61 12.92 17.97 -9.81
C THR A 61 14.18 18.16 -8.97
N GLN A 62 14.05 18.29 -7.65
CA GLN A 62 15.19 18.37 -6.75
C GLN A 62 15.97 17.05 -6.69
N ALA A 63 15.28 15.90 -6.69
CA ALA A 63 15.91 14.58 -6.73
C ALA A 63 16.76 14.39 -8.00
N VAL A 64 16.25 14.81 -9.17
CA VAL A 64 17.02 14.84 -10.43
C VAL A 64 18.26 15.71 -10.30
N LYS A 65 18.15 16.92 -9.74
CA LYS A 65 19.31 17.81 -9.51
C LYS A 65 20.37 17.16 -8.61
N ILE A 66 19.96 16.43 -7.58
CA ILE A 66 20.89 15.71 -6.68
C ILE A 66 21.60 14.60 -7.45
N GLU A 67 20.90 13.81 -8.26
CA GLU A 67 21.54 12.78 -9.09
C GLU A 67 22.46 13.37 -10.16
N GLU A 68 22.15 14.53 -10.74
CA GLU A 68 23.07 15.23 -11.63
C GLU A 68 24.36 15.66 -10.93
N LEU A 69 24.28 16.05 -9.66
CA LEU A 69 25.46 16.35 -8.84
C LEU A 69 26.25 15.08 -8.51
N GLU A 70 25.58 13.96 -8.24
CA GLU A 70 26.22 12.65 -8.04
C GLU A 70 27.00 12.22 -9.30
N LEU A 71 26.39 12.34 -10.49
CA LEU A 71 27.07 12.05 -11.76
C LEU A 71 28.29 12.96 -11.99
N LYS A 72 28.19 14.25 -11.67
CA LYS A 72 29.34 15.17 -11.71
C LYS A 72 30.44 14.77 -10.71
N ARG A 73 30.07 14.25 -9.54
CA ARG A 73 31.03 13.72 -8.57
C ARG A 73 31.76 12.50 -9.13
N HIS A 74 31.03 11.57 -9.74
CA HIS A 74 31.63 10.36 -10.34
C HIS A 74 32.61 10.70 -11.47
N ASP A 75 32.29 11.70 -12.32
CA ASP A 75 33.23 12.16 -13.36
C ASP A 75 34.52 12.73 -12.75
N ILE A 76 34.42 13.50 -11.66
CA ILE A 76 35.61 14.01 -10.95
C ILE A 76 36.40 12.86 -10.32
N ASP A 77 35.73 11.89 -9.71
CA ASP A 77 36.37 10.70 -9.15
C ASP A 77 37.11 9.89 -10.22
N ARG A 78 36.53 9.76 -11.42
CA ARG A 78 37.18 9.17 -12.59
C ARG A 78 38.45 9.95 -12.97
N ARG A 79 38.37 11.28 -13.12
CA ARG A 79 39.54 12.11 -13.49
C ARG A 79 40.65 12.01 -12.44
N ILE A 80 40.32 12.11 -11.16
CA ILE A 80 41.29 11.95 -10.06
C ILE A 80 41.94 10.57 -10.14
N SER A 81 41.15 9.52 -10.36
CA SER A 81 41.65 8.15 -10.43
C SER A 81 42.59 7.93 -11.62
N ILE A 82 42.25 8.45 -12.81
CA ILE A 82 43.13 8.40 -14.00
C ILE A 82 44.43 9.14 -13.69
N SER A 83 44.37 10.38 -13.21
CA SER A 83 45.55 11.20 -12.89
C SER A 83 46.45 10.56 -11.82
N MET A 84 45.87 9.89 -10.81
CA MET A 84 46.63 9.22 -9.76
C MET A 84 47.25 7.89 -10.21
N SER A 85 46.63 7.21 -11.18
CA SER A 85 47.11 5.91 -11.65
C SER A 85 48.34 5.98 -12.54
N GLY A 86 48.60 7.13 -13.16
CA GLY A 86 49.70 7.33 -14.11
C GLY A 86 49.58 6.51 -15.40
N VAL A 87 48.51 5.74 -15.59
CA VAL A 87 48.28 4.94 -16.79
C VAL A 87 47.37 5.68 -17.77
N SER A 88 47.44 5.27 -19.04
CA SER A 88 46.51 5.76 -20.06
C SER A 88 45.06 5.44 -19.71
N GLU A 89 44.11 6.24 -20.21
CA GLU A 89 42.69 6.04 -19.92
C GLU A 89 42.19 4.65 -20.36
N SER A 90 42.70 4.10 -21.46
CA SER A 90 42.34 2.76 -21.93
C SER A 90 42.77 1.69 -20.93
N GLN A 91 43.99 1.75 -20.41
CA GLN A 91 44.48 0.84 -19.38
C GLN A 91 43.76 1.04 -18.04
N TRP A 92 43.42 2.29 -17.72
CA TRP A 92 42.68 2.61 -16.49
C TRP A 92 41.30 1.95 -16.47
N ARG A 93 40.61 1.86 -17.62
CA ARG A 93 39.26 1.26 -17.73
C ARG A 93 39.20 -0.19 -17.29
N ASP A 94 40.28 -0.94 -17.44
CA ASP A 94 40.38 -2.35 -17.05
C ASP A 94 40.69 -2.52 -15.56
N THR A 95 40.93 -1.43 -14.83
CA THR A 95 41.19 -1.48 -13.39
C THR A 95 39.89 -1.74 -12.59
N PRO A 96 39.98 -2.43 -11.44
CA PRO A 96 38.84 -2.60 -10.54
C PRO A 96 38.25 -1.26 -10.05
N GLN A 97 39.07 -0.21 -9.96
CA GLN A 97 38.60 1.11 -9.55
C GLN A 97 37.71 1.76 -10.62
N ALA A 98 38.09 1.65 -11.90
CA ALA A 98 37.26 2.15 -13.00
C ALA A 98 35.92 1.42 -13.07
N GLN A 99 35.93 0.10 -12.92
CA GLN A 99 34.71 -0.72 -12.89
C GLN A 99 33.72 -0.23 -11.82
N ARG A 100 34.19 -0.02 -10.58
CA ARG A 100 33.36 0.52 -9.49
C ARG A 100 32.77 1.89 -9.82
N ILE A 101 33.55 2.80 -10.40
CA ILE A 101 33.04 4.12 -10.78
C ILE A 101 31.99 3.99 -11.88
N PHE A 102 32.21 3.15 -12.89
CA PHE A 102 31.24 2.92 -13.96
C PHE A 102 29.94 2.27 -13.48
N GLU A 103 29.99 1.37 -12.51
CA GLU A 103 28.81 0.80 -11.87
C GLU A 103 28.02 1.86 -11.10
N GLN A 104 28.71 2.70 -10.31
CA GLN A 104 28.08 3.82 -9.60
C GLN A 104 27.44 4.83 -10.57
N THR A 105 28.12 5.16 -11.66
CA THR A 105 27.58 6.06 -12.70
C THR A 105 26.33 5.46 -13.34
N ARG A 106 26.36 4.18 -13.73
CA ARG A 106 25.18 3.50 -14.31
C ARG A 106 24.00 3.46 -13.33
N ALA A 107 24.25 3.20 -12.05
CA ALA A 107 23.21 3.22 -11.02
C ALA A 107 22.58 4.61 -10.85
N SER A 108 23.39 5.68 -10.81
CA SER A 108 22.88 7.05 -10.73
C SER A 108 22.15 7.48 -12.02
N GLU A 109 22.61 7.08 -13.19
CA GLU A 109 21.90 7.35 -14.46
C GLU A 109 20.52 6.67 -14.50
N GLN A 110 20.43 5.42 -14.08
CA GLN A 110 19.16 4.70 -14.01
C GLN A 110 18.22 5.37 -12.99
N THR A 111 18.75 5.75 -11.83
CA THR A 111 18.00 6.47 -10.79
C THR A 111 17.48 7.81 -11.31
N LYS A 112 18.34 8.60 -11.97
CA LYS A 112 17.95 9.87 -12.62
C LYS A 112 16.83 9.66 -13.63
N ARG A 113 16.96 8.69 -14.54
CA ARG A 113 15.92 8.36 -15.54
C ARG A 113 14.59 7.99 -14.89
N SER A 114 14.63 7.27 -13.77
CA SER A 114 13.41 6.93 -13.02
C SER A 114 12.71 8.17 -12.45
N TYR A 115 13.47 9.15 -11.95
CA TYR A 115 12.95 10.42 -11.45
C TYR A 115 12.42 11.30 -12.58
N GLU A 116 13.13 11.40 -13.71
CA GLU A 116 12.68 12.13 -14.91
C GLU A 116 11.35 11.57 -15.42
N LYS A 117 11.24 10.24 -15.54
CA LYS A 117 9.98 9.57 -15.92
C LYS A 117 8.85 9.89 -14.94
N ARG A 118 9.16 10.03 -13.64
CA ARG A 118 8.17 10.44 -12.63
C ARG A 118 7.71 11.88 -12.84
N ILE A 119 8.63 12.81 -13.13
CA ILE A 119 8.29 14.21 -13.48
C ILE A 119 7.38 14.27 -14.71
N GLU A 120 7.70 13.50 -15.76
CA GLU A 120 6.88 13.43 -16.96
C GLU A 120 5.45 12.94 -16.67
N GLN A 121 5.32 11.90 -15.84
CA GLN A 121 4.01 11.41 -15.38
C GLN A 121 3.20 12.51 -14.66
N PHE A 122 3.86 13.33 -13.84
CA PHE A 122 3.22 14.48 -13.19
C PHE A 122 2.83 15.58 -14.18
N GLY A 123 3.63 15.81 -15.23
CA GLY A 123 3.31 16.79 -16.27
C GLY A 123 2.07 16.43 -17.10
N HIS A 124 1.83 15.14 -17.32
CA HIS A 124 0.73 14.65 -18.15
C HIS A 124 -0.55 14.38 -17.34
N GLN A 125 -0.44 14.12 -16.03
CA GLN A 125 -1.60 13.95 -15.15
C GLN A 125 -1.95 15.26 -14.44
N ARG A 126 -2.62 16.18 -15.14
CA ARG A 126 -3.50 17.18 -14.50
C ARG A 126 -4.75 16.51 -13.91
N ASN A 127 -4.59 15.43 -13.14
CA ASN A 127 -5.72 14.83 -12.46
C ASN A 127 -5.82 15.48 -11.08
N PRO A 128 -6.69 16.49 -10.89
CA PRO A 128 -6.82 17.21 -9.61
C PRO A 128 -7.12 16.24 -8.47
N ILE A 129 -7.74 15.09 -8.80
CA ILE A 129 -8.04 14.00 -7.89
C ILE A 129 -6.74 13.42 -7.28
N ARG A 130 -5.69 13.16 -8.08
CA ARG A 130 -4.41 12.66 -7.56
C ARG A 130 -3.71 13.71 -6.69
N ALA A 131 -3.68 14.97 -7.12
CA ALA A 131 -3.06 16.05 -6.33
C ALA A 131 -3.77 16.27 -4.99
N THR A 132 -5.12 16.29 -5.00
CA THR A 132 -5.97 16.34 -3.80
C THR A 132 -5.73 15.14 -2.91
N PHE A 133 -5.65 13.94 -3.49
CA PHE A 133 -5.34 12.72 -2.77
C PHE A 133 -3.98 12.78 -2.10
N MET A 134 -2.93 13.16 -2.83
CA MET A 134 -1.59 13.30 -2.24
C MET A 134 -1.59 14.33 -1.11
N ARG A 135 -2.35 15.42 -1.25
CA ARG A 135 -2.56 16.39 -0.18
C ARG A 135 -3.25 15.77 1.04
N LEU A 136 -4.07 14.72 0.94
CA LEU A 136 -4.60 14.02 2.12
C LEU A 136 -3.49 13.35 2.93
N PHE A 137 -2.53 12.73 2.26
CA PHE A 137 -1.48 11.92 2.89
C PHE A 137 -0.29 12.73 3.37
N THR A 138 0.09 13.78 2.64
CA THR A 138 1.23 14.61 2.98
C THR A 138 0.95 15.63 4.08
N THR A 139 -0.32 15.90 4.38
CA THR A 139 -0.75 16.97 5.30
C THR A 139 -1.27 16.45 6.64
N SER A 140 -1.35 15.13 6.81
CA SER A 140 -1.79 14.49 8.04
C SER A 140 -0.65 14.40 9.06
N LYS A 141 -0.95 14.69 10.34
CA LYS A 141 -0.03 14.50 11.48
C LYS A 141 0.59 13.10 11.58
N LEU A 142 -0.02 12.11 10.93
CA LEU A 142 0.40 10.71 10.95
C LEU A 142 0.88 10.20 9.58
N GLY A 143 0.95 11.07 8.57
CA GLY A 143 1.56 10.74 7.26
C GLY A 143 2.92 11.40 7.06
N LEU A 144 3.08 12.68 7.45
CA LEU A 144 4.35 13.44 7.34
C LEU A 144 4.49 14.58 8.39
N ASP A 145 3.63 14.64 9.40
CA ASP A 145 3.60 15.70 10.43
C ASP A 145 3.58 17.15 9.93
N ILE A 146 2.97 17.43 8.77
CA ILE A 146 2.82 18.79 8.26
C ILE A 146 1.55 19.44 8.84
N SER A 147 1.66 20.01 10.04
CA SER A 147 0.57 20.65 10.79
C SER A 147 -0.13 21.84 10.10
N THR A 148 0.41 22.37 9.00
CA THR A 148 0.00 23.66 8.39
C THR A 148 -0.86 23.56 7.14
N THR A 149 -1.24 22.37 6.69
CA THR A 149 -1.78 22.17 5.32
C THR A 149 -3.21 21.60 5.26
N GLY A 150 -3.91 21.50 6.40
CA GLY A 150 -5.31 21.06 6.51
C GLY A 150 -6.32 22.21 6.57
N ALA A 151 -7.60 21.88 6.82
CA ALA A 151 -8.76 22.80 6.89
C ALA A 151 -8.73 23.86 8.03
N GLY A 152 -7.58 24.12 8.64
CA GLY A 152 -7.44 25.01 9.79
C GLY A 152 -7.85 24.38 11.12
N ALA A 153 -8.11 25.21 12.13
CA ALA A 153 -8.64 24.76 13.41
C ALA A 153 -10.09 24.25 13.24
N ARG A 154 -10.45 23.20 13.96
CA ARG A 154 -11.79 22.62 13.90
C ARG A 154 -12.79 23.62 14.49
N ASN A 155 -13.89 23.85 13.80
CA ASN A 155 -15.00 24.62 14.35
C ASN A 155 -15.67 23.82 15.50
N PRO A 156 -15.68 24.33 16.75
CA PRO A 156 -16.29 23.61 17.87
C PRO A 156 -17.81 23.43 17.73
N GLN A 157 -18.52 24.39 17.11
CA GLN A 157 -19.96 24.29 16.91
C GLN A 157 -20.32 23.19 15.90
N GLU A 158 -19.58 23.06 14.81
CA GLU A 158 -19.77 21.96 13.84
C GLU A 158 -19.51 20.59 14.49
N GLN A 159 -18.50 20.51 15.36
CA GLN A 159 -18.20 19.29 16.09
C GLN A 159 -19.31 18.91 17.09
N SER A 160 -19.89 19.89 17.80
CA SER A 160 -21.03 19.64 18.71
C SER A 160 -22.24 19.12 17.94
N LYS A 161 -22.61 19.82 16.86
CA LYS A 161 -23.74 19.42 16.00
C LYS A 161 -23.55 18.03 15.40
N PHE A 162 -22.33 17.72 14.95
CA PHE A 162 -22.00 16.39 14.43
C PHE A 162 -22.16 15.30 15.49
N ARG A 163 -21.70 15.57 16.72
CA ARG A 163 -21.86 14.65 17.85
C ARG A 163 -23.34 14.43 18.18
N GLU A 164 -24.11 15.50 18.29
CA GLU A 164 -25.55 15.45 18.56
C GLU A 164 -26.29 14.62 17.49
N ALA A 165 -26.00 14.88 16.21
CA ALA A 165 -26.60 14.15 15.10
C ALA A 165 -26.26 12.65 15.11
N LEU A 166 -25.04 12.27 15.55
CA LEU A 166 -24.68 10.87 15.75
C LEU A 166 -25.44 10.24 16.92
N ILE A 167 -25.57 10.94 18.05
CA ILE A 167 -26.33 10.46 19.22
C ILE A 167 -27.78 10.17 18.82
N GLU A 168 -28.41 11.08 18.08
CA GLU A 168 -29.77 10.93 17.59
C GLU A 168 -29.90 9.77 16.59
N SER A 169 -29.07 9.77 15.53
CA SER A 169 -29.16 8.77 14.45
C SER A 169 -28.92 7.34 14.95
N HIS A 170 -28.01 7.18 15.92
CA HIS A 170 -27.70 5.88 16.52
C HIS A 170 -28.58 5.53 17.72
N GLN A 171 -29.46 6.43 18.17
CA GLN A 171 -30.23 6.28 19.41
C GLN A 171 -29.31 5.92 20.60
N ALA A 172 -28.18 6.60 20.69
CA ALA A 172 -27.07 6.18 21.54
C ALA A 172 -27.20 6.61 23.00
N LYS A 173 -28.12 7.54 23.32
CA LYS A 173 -28.30 8.04 24.68
C LYS A 173 -29.06 7.01 25.54
N GLN A 174 -28.56 6.74 26.74
CA GLN A 174 -29.29 5.94 27.72
C GLN A 174 -30.49 6.73 28.28
N PRO A 175 -31.69 6.15 28.49
CA PRO A 175 -32.86 6.93 28.92
C PRO A 175 -32.75 7.57 30.32
N VAL A 176 -31.99 6.98 31.23
CA VAL A 176 -31.95 7.35 32.66
C VAL A 176 -30.68 8.12 33.04
N THR A 177 -29.58 7.90 32.32
CA THR A 177 -28.26 8.46 32.60
C THR A 177 -27.78 9.26 31.39
N ASP A 178 -26.71 10.03 31.55
CA ASP A 178 -26.05 10.70 30.41
C ASP A 178 -25.04 9.79 29.69
N TYR A 179 -25.16 8.47 29.84
CA TYR A 179 -24.25 7.54 29.18
C TYR A 179 -24.56 7.41 27.69
N LEU A 180 -23.50 7.19 26.92
CA LEU A 180 -23.57 6.99 25.48
C LEU A 180 -23.12 5.59 25.09
N TRP A 181 -23.85 5.01 24.15
CA TRP A 181 -23.56 3.70 23.58
C TRP A 181 -22.36 3.76 22.63
N CYS A 182 -21.36 2.91 22.88
CA CYS A 182 -20.25 2.68 21.95
C CYS A 182 -20.50 1.36 21.19
N PRO A 183 -20.75 1.37 19.86
CA PRO A 183 -21.08 0.18 19.09
C PRO A 183 -19.89 -0.78 18.94
N ILE A 184 -18.65 -0.31 19.10
CA ILE A 184 -17.47 -1.18 19.06
C ILE A 184 -17.36 -1.99 20.36
N MET A 185 -17.55 -1.33 21.51
CA MET A 185 -17.51 -1.98 22.81
C MET A 185 -18.79 -2.79 23.08
N GLY A 186 -19.93 -2.35 22.55
CA GLY A 186 -21.23 -2.92 22.88
C GLY A 186 -21.63 -2.64 24.32
N GLU A 187 -21.31 -1.45 24.84
CA GLU A 187 -21.68 -1.02 26.19
C GLU A 187 -21.93 0.50 26.25
N TYR A 188 -22.64 0.92 27.29
CA TYR A 188 -22.83 2.32 27.66
C TYR A 188 -21.60 2.81 28.45
N LEU A 189 -21.07 3.97 28.06
CA LEU A 189 -19.92 4.61 28.68
C LEU A 189 -20.29 6.04 29.09
N ASP A 190 -19.53 6.62 30.02
CA ASP A 190 -19.65 8.03 30.38
C ASP A 190 -19.51 8.92 29.12
N ASP A 191 -20.27 10.02 29.04
CA ASP A 191 -20.31 10.92 27.88
C ASP A 191 -18.91 11.41 27.47
N ASP A 192 -18.06 11.73 28.43
CA ASP A 192 -16.68 12.21 28.22
C ASP A 192 -15.72 11.13 27.70
N ALA A 193 -16.03 9.86 27.95
CA ALA A 193 -15.27 8.72 27.45
C ALA A 193 -15.65 8.35 26.01
N VAL A 194 -16.77 8.86 25.49
CA VAL A 194 -17.25 8.63 24.12
C VAL A 194 -16.99 9.86 23.27
N ILE A 195 -16.51 9.67 22.04
CA ILE A 195 -16.23 10.75 21.09
C ILE A 195 -16.93 10.52 19.76
N ALA A 196 -17.13 11.60 19.01
CA ALA A 196 -17.62 11.56 17.64
C ALA A 196 -16.45 11.36 16.66
N GLY A 197 -16.08 10.09 16.45
CA GLY A 197 -14.99 9.69 15.57
C GLY A 197 -15.39 9.83 14.10
N HIS A 198 -14.56 10.49 13.30
CA HIS A 198 -14.77 10.57 11.85
C HIS A 198 -14.11 9.39 11.13
N LEU A 199 -14.81 8.80 10.16
CA LEU A 199 -14.26 7.77 9.29
C LEU A 199 -13.41 8.38 8.17
N PHE A 200 -13.90 9.44 7.52
CA PHE A 200 -13.11 10.36 6.71
C PHE A 200 -12.67 11.56 7.56
N PRO A 201 -11.36 11.77 7.79
CA PRO A 201 -10.88 12.79 8.71
C PRO A 201 -11.32 14.20 8.31
N TRP A 202 -11.96 14.93 9.24
CA TRP A 202 -12.41 16.31 9.04
C TRP A 202 -11.30 17.26 8.55
N LYS A 203 -10.04 17.00 8.94
CA LYS A 203 -8.87 17.83 8.61
C LYS A 203 -8.67 17.98 7.10
N HIS A 204 -9.18 17.02 6.34
CA HIS A 204 -9.14 17.04 4.90
C HIS A 204 -10.21 17.95 4.29
N GLY A 205 -11.28 18.28 5.01
CA GLY A 205 -12.32 19.20 4.55
C GLY A 205 -13.24 18.61 3.47
N GLN A 206 -14.37 19.30 3.27
CA GLN A 206 -15.46 18.84 2.39
C GLN A 206 -15.01 18.75 0.93
N LYS A 207 -14.26 19.74 0.43
CA LYS A 207 -13.75 19.76 -0.95
C LYS A 207 -12.93 18.52 -1.31
N ASN A 208 -12.12 18.03 -0.36
CA ASN A 208 -11.33 16.83 -0.61
C ASN A 208 -12.21 15.57 -0.52
N MET A 209 -13.18 15.53 0.38
CA MET A 209 -14.19 14.47 0.40
C MET A 209 -14.94 14.40 -0.94
N ASP A 210 -15.41 15.52 -1.47
CA ASP A 210 -16.13 15.59 -2.76
C ASP A 210 -15.23 15.18 -3.92
N ALA A 211 -13.96 15.59 -3.91
CA ALA A 211 -13.00 15.19 -4.95
C ALA A 211 -12.74 13.67 -4.96
N ILE A 212 -12.86 13.00 -3.82
CA ILE A 212 -12.63 11.54 -3.69
C ILE A 212 -13.90 10.75 -4.01
N PHE A 213 -15.03 11.14 -3.41
CA PHE A 213 -16.26 10.34 -3.42
C PHE A 213 -17.32 10.89 -4.38
N GLY A 214 -17.06 12.03 -5.02
CA GLY A 214 -18.02 12.80 -5.79
C GLY A 214 -18.81 13.75 -4.87
N GLU A 215 -19.10 14.95 -5.40
CA GLU A 215 -19.98 15.91 -4.75
C GLU A 215 -21.36 15.30 -4.51
N GLN A 216 -21.86 15.45 -3.29
CA GLN A 216 -23.19 14.98 -2.88
C GLN A 216 -24.15 16.17 -2.82
N ALA A 217 -25.46 15.89 -2.82
CA ALA A 217 -26.47 16.94 -2.67
C ALA A 217 -26.33 17.72 -1.35
N GLU A 218 -25.96 17.02 -0.28
CA GLU A 218 -25.71 17.60 1.04
C GLU A 218 -24.27 17.31 1.50
N PRO A 219 -23.58 18.26 2.16
CA PRO A 219 -22.25 18.04 2.71
C PRO A 219 -22.23 16.90 3.73
N GLU A 220 -21.41 15.87 3.48
CA GLU A 220 -21.34 14.70 4.34
C GLU A 220 -20.17 14.69 5.34
N LEU A 221 -19.28 15.70 5.33
CA LEU A 221 -18.11 15.72 6.22
C LEU A 221 -18.50 15.60 7.71
N PHE A 222 -19.52 16.36 8.11
CA PHE A 222 -20.10 16.37 9.47
C PHE A 222 -21.49 15.70 9.50
N SER A 223 -21.76 14.81 8.54
CA SER A 223 -22.97 13.98 8.56
C SER A 223 -22.74 12.73 9.40
N PRO A 224 -23.75 12.22 10.13
CA PRO A 224 -23.68 10.93 10.83
C PRO A 224 -23.21 9.77 9.95
N ARG A 225 -23.37 9.88 8.62
CA ARG A 225 -22.92 8.86 7.66
C ARG A 225 -21.39 8.72 7.63
N ASN A 226 -20.65 9.77 8.00
CA ASN A 226 -19.18 9.80 8.07
C ASN A 226 -18.63 9.54 9.49
N GLY A 227 -19.46 9.10 10.43
CA GLY A 227 -19.08 9.03 11.84
C GLY A 227 -19.53 7.78 12.57
N LEU A 228 -18.91 7.59 13.73
CA LEU A 228 -19.35 6.67 14.77
C LEU A 228 -19.09 7.31 16.14
N LEU A 229 -19.96 7.02 17.11
CA LEU A 229 -19.65 7.25 18.52
C LEU A 229 -18.71 6.15 18.97
N ILE A 230 -17.51 6.48 19.45
CA ILE A 230 -16.49 5.49 19.80
C ILE A 230 -15.84 5.85 21.13
N ALA A 231 -15.39 4.83 21.87
CA ALA A 231 -14.61 5.07 23.08
C ALA A 231 -13.29 5.78 22.72
N GLN A 232 -12.90 6.81 23.48
CA GLN A 232 -11.70 7.60 23.20
C GLN A 232 -10.42 6.74 23.11
N HIS A 233 -10.34 5.68 23.92
CA HIS A 233 -9.21 4.74 23.89
C HIS A 233 -9.15 3.94 22.58
N ILE A 234 -10.29 3.63 21.97
CA ILE A 234 -10.36 2.91 20.69
C ILE A 234 -10.03 3.86 19.53
N GLU A 235 -10.51 5.11 19.55
CA GLU A 235 -10.14 6.11 18.54
C GLU A 235 -8.63 6.21 18.41
N LYS A 236 -7.92 6.38 19.53
CA LYS A 236 -6.46 6.48 19.55
C LYS A 236 -5.79 5.30 18.84
N VAL A 237 -6.36 4.10 18.97
CA VAL A 237 -5.81 2.86 18.39
C VAL A 237 -6.19 2.70 16.91
N LEU A 238 -7.41 3.10 16.53
CA LEU A 238 -7.79 3.25 15.12
C LEU A 238 -6.88 4.28 14.44
N ASP A 239 -6.60 5.41 15.07
CA ASP A 239 -5.73 6.46 14.52
C ASP A 239 -4.28 5.98 14.31
N ILE A 240 -3.75 5.07 15.13
CA ILE A 240 -2.40 4.52 14.90
C ILE A 240 -2.40 3.28 13.98
N GLY A 241 -3.51 2.94 13.32
CA GLY A 241 -3.56 1.87 12.32
C GLY A 241 -3.37 0.46 12.87
N LYS A 242 -3.65 0.22 14.15
CA LYS A 242 -3.57 -1.13 14.76
C LYS A 242 -4.88 -1.91 14.62
N LEU A 243 -5.99 -1.18 14.52
CA LEU A 243 -7.34 -1.72 14.30
C LEU A 243 -7.93 -1.14 13.02
N ALA A 244 -8.86 -1.88 12.42
CA ALA A 244 -9.73 -1.36 11.38
C ALA A 244 -11.16 -1.87 11.53
N ILE A 245 -12.10 -1.17 10.90
CA ILE A 245 -13.49 -1.58 10.79
C ILE A 245 -13.68 -2.18 9.40
N VAL A 246 -14.19 -3.40 9.33
CA VAL A 246 -14.38 -4.16 8.09
C VAL A 246 -15.81 -4.72 8.02
N PRO A 247 -16.30 -5.15 6.85
CA PRO A 247 -17.58 -5.84 6.73
C PRO A 247 -17.67 -7.05 7.66
N TYR A 248 -18.81 -7.21 8.33
CA TYR A 248 -19.12 -8.45 9.03
C TYR A 248 -19.65 -9.46 8.03
N ILE A 249 -18.81 -10.42 7.67
CA ILE A 249 -19.16 -11.56 6.83
C ILE A 249 -18.94 -12.79 7.70
N SER A 250 -20.02 -13.52 8.00
CA SER A 250 -19.98 -14.63 8.95
C SER A 250 -18.94 -15.68 8.52
N GLU A 251 -18.02 -16.00 9.42
CA GLU A 251 -16.98 -17.01 9.15
C GLU A 251 -17.57 -18.43 9.03
N SER A 252 -18.70 -18.70 9.68
CA SER A 252 -19.35 -20.02 9.68
C SER A 252 -19.86 -20.42 8.30
N THR A 253 -20.17 -19.45 7.43
CA THR A 253 -20.63 -19.68 6.06
C THR A 253 -19.49 -19.65 5.04
N GLY A 254 -18.24 -19.49 5.49
CA GLY A 254 -17.07 -19.31 4.65
C GLY A 254 -17.11 -17.98 3.87
N PHE A 255 -15.96 -17.60 3.31
CA PHE A 255 -15.86 -16.45 2.43
C PHE A 255 -16.38 -16.81 1.04
N CYS A 256 -17.70 -17.01 0.92
CA CYS A 256 -18.38 -17.25 -0.34
C CYS A 256 -18.78 -15.93 -1.00
N LEU A 257 -18.66 -15.86 -2.34
CA LEU A 257 -19.11 -14.73 -3.17
C LEU A 257 -20.55 -14.31 -2.84
N ASP A 258 -21.43 -15.28 -2.56
CA ASP A 258 -22.83 -15.01 -2.25
C ASP A 258 -23.02 -14.24 -0.94
N ASN A 259 -22.17 -14.49 0.06
CA ASN A 259 -22.18 -13.76 1.32
C ASN A 259 -21.76 -12.29 1.11
N ILE A 260 -20.78 -12.06 0.25
CA ILE A 260 -20.34 -10.71 -0.13
C ILE A 260 -21.44 -9.98 -0.90
N LYS A 261 -22.03 -10.62 -1.91
CA LYS A 261 -23.13 -10.06 -2.69
C LYS A 261 -24.32 -9.73 -1.79
N SER A 262 -24.66 -10.64 -0.87
CA SER A 262 -25.71 -10.44 0.12
C SER A 262 -25.41 -9.22 1.01
N TRP A 263 -24.19 -9.09 1.53
CA TRP A 263 -23.78 -7.92 2.32
C TRP A 263 -23.85 -6.61 1.51
N ILE A 264 -23.41 -6.62 0.25
CA ILE A 264 -23.47 -5.44 -0.63
C ILE A 264 -24.92 -5.03 -0.91
N ALA A 265 -25.79 -6.01 -1.18
CA ALA A 265 -27.20 -5.81 -1.46
C ALA A 265 -28.01 -5.41 -0.22
N ASN A 266 -27.53 -5.75 0.98
CA ASN A 266 -28.21 -5.40 2.22
C ASN A 266 -28.16 -3.88 2.44
N GLN A 267 -29.33 -3.32 2.79
CA GLN A 267 -29.46 -1.91 3.18
C GLN A 267 -28.76 -1.65 4.53
N GLN A 268 -28.81 -2.61 5.45
CA GLN A 268 -28.17 -2.55 6.76
C GLN A 268 -26.87 -3.35 6.73
N ARG A 269 -25.80 -2.68 6.30
CA ARG A 269 -24.47 -3.28 6.25
C ARG A 269 -23.88 -3.39 7.64
N GLU A 270 -23.63 -4.61 8.07
CA GLU A 270 -23.02 -4.92 9.35
C GLU A 270 -21.49 -4.88 9.27
N TYR A 271 -20.83 -4.53 10.37
CA TYR A 271 -19.39 -4.35 10.43
C TYR A 271 -18.80 -5.07 11.65
N GLN A 272 -17.49 -5.35 11.61
CA GLN A 272 -16.71 -5.88 12.71
C GLN A 272 -15.36 -5.17 12.84
N VAL A 273 -14.73 -5.30 13.99
CA VAL A 273 -13.35 -4.85 14.18
C VAL A 273 -12.38 -5.95 13.74
N LYS A 274 -11.26 -5.53 13.12
CA LYS A 274 -10.15 -6.40 12.76
C LYS A 274 -8.85 -5.83 13.30
N ILE A 275 -8.02 -6.67 13.91
CA ILE A 275 -6.64 -6.34 14.24
C ILE A 275 -5.80 -6.44 12.97
N LEU A 276 -5.11 -5.35 12.63
CA LEU A 276 -4.19 -5.32 11.49
C LEU A 276 -2.77 -5.75 11.89
N ASP A 277 -2.36 -5.46 13.13
CA ASP A 277 -1.04 -5.81 13.65
C ASP A 277 -1.15 -6.87 14.77
N PRO A 278 -1.12 -8.17 14.42
CA PRO A 278 -1.24 -9.25 15.40
C PRO A 278 -0.03 -9.36 16.34
N LYS A 279 1.06 -8.62 16.06
CA LYS A 279 2.29 -8.59 16.86
C LYS A 279 2.36 -7.36 17.76
N TRP A 280 1.31 -6.54 17.79
CA TRP A 280 1.26 -5.36 18.64
C TRP A 280 1.33 -5.76 20.11
N ASP A 281 2.26 -5.15 20.84
CA ASP A 281 2.62 -5.49 22.23
C ASP A 281 1.51 -5.18 23.25
N ARG A 282 0.53 -4.36 22.87
CA ARG A 282 -0.59 -3.96 23.76
C ARG A 282 -1.87 -4.75 23.53
N LEU A 283 -1.86 -5.82 22.74
CA LEU A 283 -3.06 -6.61 22.45
C LEU A 283 -3.75 -7.16 23.70
N ASP A 284 -2.97 -7.63 24.67
CA ASP A 284 -3.49 -8.19 25.92
C ASP A 284 -3.74 -7.13 27.00
N THR A 285 -3.56 -5.84 26.67
CA THR A 285 -3.89 -4.73 27.57
C THR A 285 -5.39 -4.46 27.54
N ARG A 286 -5.98 -4.21 28.73
CA ARG A 286 -7.36 -3.73 28.84
C ARG A 286 -7.53 -2.41 28.09
N ILE A 287 -8.68 -2.24 27.44
CA ILE A 287 -8.97 -1.03 26.64
C ILE A 287 -8.98 0.22 27.55
N TYR A 288 -9.56 0.09 28.74
CA TYR A 288 -9.48 1.05 29.84
C TYR A 288 -9.62 0.30 31.18
N SER A 289 -9.32 0.98 32.30
CA SER A 289 -9.13 0.33 33.62
C SER A 289 -10.30 -0.53 34.10
N PHE A 290 -11.54 -0.13 33.80
CA PHE A 290 -12.75 -0.81 34.26
C PHE A 290 -13.34 -1.78 33.23
N SER A 291 -12.83 -1.82 31.99
CA SER A 291 -13.29 -2.78 31.01
C SER A 291 -12.79 -4.19 31.32
N SER A 292 -13.63 -5.19 31.09
CA SER A 292 -13.20 -6.59 31.03
C SER A 292 -12.52 -6.94 29.72
N LEU A 293 -12.65 -6.09 28.69
CA LEU A 293 -12.14 -6.35 27.34
C LEU A 293 -10.70 -5.88 27.18
N THR A 294 -9.91 -6.71 26.51
CA THR A 294 -8.60 -6.37 25.95
C THR A 294 -8.74 -5.94 24.48
N PHE A 295 -7.68 -5.37 23.90
CA PHE A 295 -7.66 -5.09 22.46
C PHE A 295 -7.73 -6.37 21.63
N ARG A 296 -7.20 -7.49 22.12
CA ARG A 296 -7.31 -8.82 21.48
C ARG A 296 -8.76 -9.26 21.34
N ASP A 297 -9.58 -9.00 22.35
CA ASP A 297 -11.00 -9.39 22.38
C ASP A 297 -11.87 -8.61 21.39
N LEU A 298 -11.31 -7.57 20.74
CA LEU A 298 -12.01 -6.84 19.68
C LEU A 298 -11.89 -7.50 18.31
N ASP A 299 -10.93 -8.41 18.08
CA ASP A 299 -10.78 -9.03 16.76
C ASP A 299 -11.99 -9.88 16.39
N GLY A 300 -12.59 -9.62 15.23
CA GLY A 300 -13.80 -10.30 14.76
C GLY A 300 -15.07 -9.89 15.50
N ARG A 301 -15.00 -9.00 16.49
CA ARG A 301 -16.19 -8.55 17.24
C ARG A 301 -17.09 -7.72 16.33
N LYS A 302 -18.34 -8.17 16.14
CA LYS A 302 -19.39 -7.45 15.42
C LYS A 302 -19.75 -6.15 16.15
N LEU A 303 -19.85 -5.04 15.41
CA LEU A 303 -20.35 -3.77 15.94
C LEU A 303 -21.83 -3.91 16.30
N GLN A 304 -22.21 -3.40 17.47
CA GLN A 304 -23.56 -3.49 18.01
C GLN A 304 -24.26 -2.14 17.85
N PHE A 305 -25.12 -1.98 16.85
CA PHE A 305 -25.89 -0.75 16.65
C PHE A 305 -27.26 -0.86 17.32
N LEU A 306 -27.70 0.19 18.02
CA LEU A 306 -29.02 0.24 18.67
C LEU A 306 -30.15 0.59 17.69
N SER A 307 -29.83 1.29 16.60
CA SER A 307 -30.78 1.63 15.53
C SER A 307 -30.47 0.87 14.24
N SER A 308 -31.31 1.03 13.22
CA SER A 308 -31.08 0.56 11.85
C SER A 308 -30.06 1.40 11.08
N PHE A 309 -29.63 2.55 11.62
CA PHE A 309 -28.70 3.45 10.96
C PHE A 309 -27.28 2.84 10.91
N ARG A 310 -26.62 2.98 9.76
CA ARG A 310 -25.23 2.53 9.54
C ARG A 310 -24.42 3.64 8.88
N PRO A 311 -23.13 3.79 9.20
CA PRO A 311 -22.26 4.69 8.46
C PRO A 311 -22.19 4.26 6.98
N ALA A 312 -21.93 5.22 6.10
CA ALA A 312 -21.81 4.94 4.67
C ALA A 312 -20.56 4.10 4.41
N ALA A 313 -20.75 2.97 3.74
CA ALA A 313 -19.68 2.00 3.47
C ALA A 313 -18.46 2.60 2.75
N ARG A 314 -18.63 3.65 1.93
CA ARG A 314 -17.51 4.36 1.28
C ARG A 314 -16.51 4.96 2.28
N TYR A 315 -17.00 5.47 3.41
CA TYR A 315 -16.15 6.10 4.43
C TYR A 315 -15.51 5.05 5.32
N VAL A 316 -16.24 3.99 5.66
CA VAL A 316 -15.68 2.84 6.37
C VAL A 316 -14.56 2.19 5.53
N TYR A 317 -14.76 2.07 4.20
CA TYR A 317 -13.77 1.53 3.27
C TYR A 317 -12.53 2.42 3.17
N PHE A 318 -12.73 3.72 2.98
CA PHE A 318 -11.63 4.68 3.00
C PHE A 318 -10.85 4.59 4.30
N HIS A 319 -11.53 4.57 5.44
CA HIS A 319 -10.90 4.42 6.75
C HIS A 319 -10.05 3.15 6.81
N TYR A 320 -10.57 2.01 6.36
CA TYR A 320 -9.80 0.75 6.25
C TYR A 320 -8.52 0.91 5.41
N CYS A 321 -8.61 1.48 4.20
CA CYS A 321 -7.45 1.73 3.35
C CYS A 321 -6.40 2.62 4.04
N ILE A 322 -6.83 3.65 4.76
CA ILE A 322 -5.95 4.50 5.55
C ILE A 322 -5.24 3.69 6.64
N GLN A 323 -5.94 2.80 7.35
CA GLN A 323 -5.30 2.02 8.42
C GLN A 323 -4.30 0.99 7.90
N VAL A 324 -4.60 0.34 6.78
CA VAL A 324 -3.66 -0.54 6.07
C VAL A 324 -2.40 0.23 5.67
N LEU A 325 -2.55 1.44 5.12
CA LEU A 325 -1.43 2.29 4.74
C LEU A 325 -0.59 2.74 5.96
N ARG A 326 -1.24 3.10 7.07
CA ARG A 326 -0.53 3.47 8.30
C ARG A 326 0.29 2.33 8.85
N LEU A 327 -0.25 1.12 8.85
CA LEU A 327 0.50 -0.07 9.26
C LEU A 327 1.72 -0.29 8.37
N ALA A 328 1.54 -0.19 7.04
CA ALA A 328 2.62 -0.31 6.07
C ALA A 328 3.77 0.69 6.35
N TRP A 329 3.44 1.96 6.58
CA TRP A 329 4.45 2.98 6.88
C TRP A 329 5.22 2.71 8.17
N GLN A 330 4.54 2.29 9.24
CA GLN A 330 5.19 1.94 10.50
C GLN A 330 6.23 0.82 10.34
N HIS A 331 5.95 -0.18 9.51
CA HIS A 331 6.90 -1.25 9.23
C HIS A 331 8.12 -0.78 8.44
N ASN A 332 7.93 0.14 7.49
CA ASN A 332 9.03 0.70 6.71
C ASN A 332 9.97 1.57 7.57
N GLU A 333 9.44 2.32 8.54
CA GLU A 333 10.23 3.18 9.43
C GLU A 333 11.04 2.41 10.49
N ALA A 334 10.53 1.26 10.95
CA ALA A 334 11.08 0.52 12.08
C ALA A 334 12.50 -0.06 11.87
N LYS A 335 13.19 0.23 10.75
CA LYS A 335 14.52 -0.33 10.37
C LYS A 335 14.62 -1.86 10.46
N SER A 336 13.48 -2.54 10.60
CA SER A 336 13.40 -3.96 10.95
C SER A 336 13.68 -4.89 9.76
N GLY A 337 13.99 -4.34 8.58
CA GLY A 337 14.23 -5.08 7.35
C GLY A 337 12.97 -5.72 6.73
N ARG A 338 11.83 -5.74 7.45
CA ARG A 338 10.54 -6.18 6.91
C ARG A 338 9.91 -5.06 6.09
N LYS A 339 9.58 -5.36 4.83
CA LYS A 339 8.84 -4.43 3.98
C LYS A 339 7.37 -4.46 4.38
N ALA A 340 6.68 -3.33 4.26
CA ALA A 340 5.23 -3.24 4.38
C ALA A 340 4.47 -4.38 3.68
N ALA A 341 4.92 -4.74 2.48
CA ALA A 341 4.36 -5.83 1.69
C ALA A 341 4.37 -7.17 2.43
N ASP A 342 5.36 -7.44 3.30
CA ASP A 342 5.44 -8.71 4.03
C ASP A 342 4.44 -8.78 5.20
N ALA A 343 4.14 -7.64 5.84
CA ALA A 343 3.07 -7.58 6.85
C ALA A 343 1.68 -7.74 6.21
N LEU A 344 1.50 -7.23 4.99
CA LEU A 344 0.27 -7.40 4.21
C LEU A 344 0.18 -8.79 3.55
N LYS A 345 1.31 -9.47 3.33
CA LYS A 345 1.34 -10.87 2.84
C LYS A 345 0.73 -11.85 3.85
N ASP A 346 0.85 -11.59 5.15
CA ASP A 346 0.18 -12.38 6.19
C ASP A 346 -1.36 -12.22 6.15
N GLU A 347 -1.85 -11.17 5.47
CA GLU A 347 -3.27 -10.95 5.16
C GLU A 347 -3.66 -11.45 3.76
N ASN A 348 -2.68 -11.89 2.95
CA ASN A 348 -2.91 -12.39 1.60
C ASN A 348 -3.59 -13.77 1.68
N GLY A 349 -4.75 -13.90 1.03
CA GLY A 349 -5.61 -15.09 1.15
C GLY A 349 -6.60 -15.03 2.31
N LYS A 350 -6.45 -14.13 3.29
CA LYS A 350 -7.58 -13.79 4.17
C LYS A 350 -8.59 -12.94 3.38
N PRO A 351 -9.87 -12.90 3.80
CA PRO A 351 -10.88 -11.95 3.33
C PRO A 351 -10.42 -10.49 3.38
N PHE A 352 -9.53 -10.07 2.48
CA PHE A 352 -9.21 -8.67 2.31
C PHE A 352 -10.51 -7.98 1.92
N TRP A 353 -10.77 -6.80 2.48
CA TRP A 353 -11.89 -5.98 2.03
C TRP A 353 -11.56 -5.42 0.63
N GLY A 354 -11.54 -6.29 -0.36
CA GLY A 354 -11.36 -6.00 -1.76
C GLY A 354 -12.69 -6.07 -2.49
N THR A 355 -13.80 -5.74 -1.81
CA THR A 355 -15.14 -5.81 -2.42
C THR A 355 -15.16 -4.89 -3.64
N PRO A 356 -15.39 -5.43 -4.84
CA PRO A 356 -15.63 -4.63 -6.03
C PRO A 356 -16.77 -3.67 -5.78
N GLY A 357 -16.51 -2.39 -5.96
CA GLY A 357 -17.51 -1.39 -5.69
C GLY A 357 -17.03 0.01 -6.02
N ARG A 358 -17.99 0.93 -6.17
CA ARG A 358 -17.75 2.35 -6.43
C ARG A 358 -17.34 3.13 -5.17
N TYR A 359 -16.73 2.46 -4.19
CA TYR A 359 -16.40 3.06 -2.91
C TYR A 359 -15.26 4.07 -3.03
N LEU A 360 -14.28 3.73 -3.87
CA LEU A 360 -13.13 4.59 -4.14
C LEU A 360 -12.75 4.53 -5.63
N PRO A 361 -12.48 5.67 -6.28
CA PRO A 361 -12.04 5.68 -7.68
C PRO A 361 -10.75 4.87 -7.88
N LYS A 362 -10.63 4.15 -9.01
CA LYS A 362 -9.46 3.30 -9.28
C LYS A 362 -8.13 4.05 -9.26
N ASN A 363 -8.10 5.30 -9.70
CA ASN A 363 -6.91 6.13 -9.63
C ASN A 363 -6.50 6.47 -8.19
N MET A 364 -7.44 6.52 -7.25
CA MET A 364 -7.15 6.70 -5.82
C MET A 364 -6.60 5.41 -5.19
N LEU A 365 -7.20 4.26 -5.53
CA LEU A 365 -6.64 2.98 -5.13
C LEU A 365 -5.25 2.77 -5.74
N LEU A 366 -5.04 3.14 -6.99
CA LEU A 366 -3.73 3.13 -7.63
C LEU A 366 -2.74 3.98 -6.83
N ALA A 367 -3.13 5.17 -6.38
CA ALA A 367 -2.28 6.00 -5.54
C ALA A 367 -1.97 5.33 -4.19
N PHE A 368 -2.98 4.81 -3.46
CA PHE A 368 -2.77 4.04 -2.23
C PHE A 368 -1.76 2.90 -2.41
N VAL A 369 -1.91 2.19 -3.51
CA VAL A 369 -1.23 0.94 -3.78
C VAL A 369 0.19 1.20 -4.33
N GLU A 370 0.40 2.29 -5.08
CA GLU A 370 1.74 2.80 -5.43
C GLU A 370 2.56 3.15 -4.18
N GLU A 371 1.91 3.66 -3.11
CA GLU A 371 2.59 3.96 -1.83
C GLU A 371 3.06 2.71 -1.07
N LEU A 372 2.46 1.54 -1.35
CA LEU A 372 2.87 0.28 -0.72
C LEU A 372 4.14 -0.33 -1.35
N GLY A 373 4.64 0.26 -2.45
CA GLY A 373 5.83 -0.20 -3.19
C GLY A 373 5.49 -0.97 -4.47
N HIS A 374 6.50 -1.47 -5.20
CA HIS A 374 6.36 -1.98 -6.59
C HIS A 374 5.62 -3.33 -6.75
N GLU A 375 5.19 -4.01 -5.68
CA GLU A 375 4.59 -5.36 -5.70
C GLU A 375 3.08 -5.32 -5.43
N TYR A 376 2.32 -4.66 -6.30
CA TYR A 376 1.00 -4.14 -5.90
C TYR A 376 -0.16 -4.50 -6.82
N LYS A 377 0.11 -5.23 -7.90
CA LYS A 377 -0.87 -5.55 -8.95
C LYS A 377 -2.10 -6.28 -8.41
N SER A 378 -1.94 -7.22 -7.49
CA SER A 378 -3.03 -7.99 -6.88
C SER A 378 -3.96 -7.16 -5.98
N LEU A 379 -3.50 -6.02 -5.46
CA LEU A 379 -4.32 -5.13 -4.62
C LEU A 379 -5.26 -4.24 -5.46
N LEU A 380 -5.01 -4.11 -6.77
CA LEU A 380 -5.83 -3.30 -7.66
C LEU A 380 -7.06 -4.01 -8.19
N ASP A 381 -7.19 -5.32 -7.98
CA ASP A 381 -8.26 -6.09 -8.58
C ASP A 381 -9.64 -5.60 -8.10
N GLY A 382 -9.75 -5.12 -6.86
CA GLY A 382 -11.02 -4.57 -6.29
C GLY A 382 -11.38 -3.15 -6.73
N ALA A 383 -10.58 -2.50 -7.56
CA ALA A 383 -10.75 -1.08 -7.89
C ALA A 383 -11.89 -0.80 -8.88
N ALA A 384 -12.64 0.28 -8.64
CA ALA A 384 -13.74 0.69 -9.51
C ALA A 384 -13.25 1.03 -10.93
N SER A 385 -13.47 0.14 -11.90
CA SER A 385 -13.33 0.48 -13.32
C SER A 385 -14.44 1.45 -13.73
N ILE A 386 -14.10 2.44 -14.56
CA ILE A 386 -15.04 3.43 -15.11
C ILE A 386 -16.14 2.75 -15.95
N LYS A 387 -15.91 1.50 -16.39
CA LYS A 387 -16.89 0.69 -17.11
C LYS A 387 -17.94 0.15 -16.12
N LYS A 388 -19.20 0.43 -16.43
CA LYS A 388 -20.38 0.14 -15.62
C LYS A 388 -20.55 -1.38 -15.44
N GLY A 389 -20.44 -1.86 -14.20
CA GLY A 389 -21.06 -3.12 -13.75
C GLY A 389 -20.53 -4.41 -14.40
N ASP A 390 -19.23 -4.67 -14.27
CA ASP A 390 -18.68 -5.96 -14.66
C ASP A 390 -18.83 -6.97 -13.51
N SER A 391 -19.89 -7.78 -13.55
CA SER A 391 -20.15 -8.86 -12.59
C SER A 391 -19.03 -9.90 -12.55
N ASP A 392 -18.24 -9.98 -13.62
CA ASP A 392 -17.21 -11.01 -13.78
C ASP A 392 -15.94 -10.66 -13.01
N LEU A 393 -15.71 -9.37 -12.71
CA LEU A 393 -14.63 -8.92 -11.84
C LEU A 393 -14.82 -9.42 -10.38
N LEU A 394 -16.08 -9.46 -9.92
CA LEU A 394 -16.44 -10.04 -8.62
C LEU A 394 -16.15 -11.53 -8.56
N LEU A 395 -16.52 -12.25 -9.62
CA LEU A 395 -16.26 -13.69 -9.76
C LEU A 395 -14.76 -13.98 -9.77
N ASN A 396 -13.97 -13.22 -10.53
CA ASN A 396 -12.53 -13.42 -10.64
C ASN A 396 -11.78 -13.16 -9.32
N ILE A 397 -12.12 -12.10 -8.59
CA ILE A 397 -11.47 -11.80 -7.29
C ILE A 397 -11.85 -12.82 -6.23
N ALA A 398 -13.13 -13.18 -6.14
CA ALA A 398 -13.58 -14.16 -5.16
C ALA A 398 -13.04 -15.56 -5.48
N ALA A 399 -12.94 -15.92 -6.77
CA ALA A 399 -12.29 -17.16 -7.20
C ALA A 399 -10.80 -17.16 -6.80
N ASN A 400 -10.07 -16.10 -7.08
CA ASN A 400 -8.65 -15.97 -6.70
C ASN A 400 -8.46 -16.03 -5.18
N GLN A 401 -9.31 -15.35 -4.39
CA GLN A 401 -9.25 -15.40 -2.93
C GLN A 401 -9.63 -16.77 -2.37
N SER A 402 -10.61 -17.45 -2.96
CA SER A 402 -11.01 -18.81 -2.58
C SER A 402 -9.91 -19.83 -2.91
N MET A 403 -9.26 -19.70 -4.07
CA MET A 403 -8.12 -20.53 -4.44
C MET A 403 -6.94 -20.33 -3.48
N ASN A 404 -6.59 -19.08 -3.14
CA ASN A 404 -5.53 -18.79 -2.16
C ASN A 404 -5.86 -19.33 -0.74
N GLN A 405 -7.14 -19.35 -0.35
CA GLN A 405 -7.58 -20.00 0.91
C GLN A 405 -7.47 -21.52 0.86
N LEU A 406 -7.86 -22.13 -0.26
CA LEU A 406 -7.74 -23.57 -0.45
C LEU A 406 -6.27 -24.00 -0.47
N GLU A 407 -5.41 -23.25 -1.16
CA GLU A 407 -3.96 -23.48 -1.18
C GLU A 407 -3.35 -23.33 0.22
N SER A 408 -3.63 -22.25 0.96
CA SER A 408 -3.08 -22.09 2.33
C SER A 408 -3.57 -23.16 3.31
N LYS A 409 -4.84 -23.59 3.21
CA LYS A 409 -5.35 -24.75 3.93
C LYS A 409 -4.64 -26.04 3.50
N LEU A 410 -4.48 -26.30 2.21
CA LEU A 410 -3.74 -27.45 1.69
C LEU A 410 -2.28 -27.46 2.14
N PHE A 411 -1.61 -26.31 2.18
CA PHE A 411 -0.23 -26.20 2.65
C PHE A 411 -0.09 -26.49 4.16
N SER A 412 -1.08 -26.11 4.97
CA SER A 412 -1.11 -26.37 6.42
C SER A 412 -1.55 -27.79 6.81
N LEU A 413 -2.08 -28.58 5.88
CA LEU A 413 -2.36 -30.00 6.11
C LEU A 413 -1.08 -30.81 6.25
N ASN A 414 -1.08 -31.75 7.18
CA ASN A 414 0.02 -32.69 7.34
C ASN A 414 0.08 -33.67 6.14
N PRO A 415 1.20 -34.40 5.93
CA PRO A 415 1.37 -35.28 4.78
C PRO A 415 0.29 -36.37 4.64
N VAL A 416 -0.29 -36.82 5.74
CA VAL A 416 -1.34 -37.84 5.76
C VAL A 416 -2.69 -37.26 5.29
N GLN A 417 -2.99 -36.02 5.69
CA GLN A 417 -4.18 -35.29 5.25
C GLN A 417 -4.10 -34.90 3.76
N LYS A 418 -2.89 -34.60 3.25
CA LYS A 418 -2.64 -34.36 1.82
C LYS A 418 -2.90 -35.61 0.97
N LEU A 419 -2.55 -36.79 1.48
CA LEU A 419 -2.83 -38.07 0.82
C LEU A 419 -4.34 -38.36 0.74
N PHE A 420 -5.11 -37.97 1.77
CA PHE A 420 -6.56 -38.16 1.80
C PHE A 420 -7.29 -37.33 0.74
N PHE A 421 -6.80 -36.11 0.45
CA PHE A 421 -7.35 -35.26 -0.61
C PHE A 421 -6.96 -35.72 -2.02
N ALA A 422 -5.82 -36.40 -2.19
CA ALA A 422 -5.39 -36.94 -3.48
C ALA A 422 -6.15 -38.21 -3.91
N CYS A 423 -6.83 -38.89 -2.96
CA CYS A 423 -7.49 -40.18 -3.19
C CYS A 423 -9.03 -40.11 -3.16
N ALA A 424 -9.63 -38.94 -2.97
CA ALA A 424 -11.09 -38.78 -3.04
C ALA A 424 -11.53 -38.46 -4.48
N PRO A 425 -12.59 -39.09 -5.02
CA PRO A 425 -13.11 -38.75 -6.34
C PRO A 425 -13.65 -37.31 -6.32
N MET A 426 -13.01 -36.42 -7.09
CA MET A 426 -13.48 -35.05 -7.24
C MET A 426 -14.86 -35.00 -7.92
N PRO A 427 -15.75 -34.07 -7.56
CA PRO A 427 -17.01 -33.90 -8.26
C PRO A 427 -16.79 -33.41 -9.70
N LEU A 428 -17.62 -33.91 -10.62
CA LEU A 428 -17.54 -33.73 -12.09
C LEU A 428 -17.50 -32.28 -12.62
N TRP A 429 -17.67 -31.25 -11.79
CA TRP A 429 -17.58 -29.85 -12.22
C TRP A 429 -16.14 -29.31 -12.33
N VAL A 430 -15.14 -30.00 -11.78
CA VAL A 430 -13.72 -29.60 -11.88
C VAL A 430 -13.05 -30.06 -13.18
N VAL A 431 -13.54 -31.13 -13.81
CA VAL A 431 -12.97 -31.66 -15.07
C VAL A 431 -13.37 -30.83 -16.29
N SER A 432 -14.48 -30.09 -16.21
CA SER A 432 -14.97 -29.23 -17.30
C SER A 432 -14.07 -28.02 -17.62
N LEU A 433 -13.18 -27.61 -16.71
CA LEU A 433 -12.30 -26.45 -16.90
C LEU A 433 -10.89 -26.82 -17.40
N TRP A 434 -10.63 -28.10 -17.65
CA TRP A 434 -9.29 -28.61 -18.04
C TRP A 434 -9.26 -29.25 -19.44
N CYS A 435 -10.34 -29.19 -20.22
CA CYS A 435 -10.44 -29.81 -21.55
C CYS A 435 -10.91 -28.87 -22.67
N ASP A 436 -10.84 -27.55 -22.49
CA ASP A 436 -11.29 -26.57 -23.50
C ASP A 436 -10.17 -25.64 -24.02
N GLU A 437 -8.91 -26.12 -24.00
CA GLU A 437 -7.73 -25.37 -24.48
C GLU A 437 -6.88 -26.16 -25.49
N SER A 438 -7.47 -27.11 -26.21
CA SER A 438 -6.80 -27.78 -27.33
C SER A 438 -7.83 -28.28 -28.33
N LEU A 439 -8.20 -27.42 -29.30
CA LEU A 439 -8.58 -27.77 -30.68
C LEU A 439 -9.19 -26.52 -31.36
N ASP A 440 -8.33 -25.58 -31.78
CA ASP A 440 -8.71 -24.63 -32.83
C ASP A 440 -7.50 -24.21 -33.67
N GLU A 441 -6.84 -25.21 -34.25
CA GLU A 441 -5.86 -24.99 -35.31
C GLU A 441 -5.93 -26.14 -36.33
N LYS A 442 -6.90 -26.04 -37.25
CA LYS A 442 -6.94 -26.56 -38.63
C LYS A 442 -8.38 -26.73 -39.13
N LYS A 443 -8.98 -25.64 -39.61
CA LYS A 443 -10.09 -25.70 -40.58
C LYS A 443 -9.76 -24.78 -41.76
N ASN A 444 -9.02 -25.35 -42.70
CA ASN A 444 -8.99 -24.93 -44.10
C ASN A 444 -8.56 -26.16 -44.90
N VAL A 445 -9.19 -26.35 -46.07
CA VAL A 445 -9.01 -27.46 -47.04
C VAL A 445 -10.06 -28.59 -46.91
N LEU A 446 -11.22 -28.38 -47.56
CA LEU A 446 -11.86 -29.29 -48.55
C LEU A 446 -13.39 -29.08 -48.57
N GLU A 447 -13.85 -28.19 -49.45
CA GLU A 447 -15.19 -28.30 -50.06
C GLU A 447 -14.98 -28.79 -51.50
N ALA A 448 -15.39 -30.03 -51.76
CA ALA A 448 -15.70 -30.52 -53.10
C ALA A 448 -16.56 -31.79 -53.02
N GLY A 449 -17.78 -31.69 -53.52
CA GLY A 449 -18.42 -32.76 -54.30
C GLY A 449 -19.43 -33.67 -53.61
N ALA A 450 -20.62 -33.71 -54.23
CA ALA A 450 -21.67 -34.74 -54.27
C ALA A 450 -22.99 -34.27 -53.62
N GLU A 451 -23.92 -33.67 -54.38
CA GLU A 451 -24.88 -34.26 -55.34
C GLU A 451 -25.75 -35.40 -54.76
N GLU A 452 -27.07 -35.09 -54.75
CA GLU A 452 -28.26 -35.92 -54.97
C GLU A 452 -28.29 -37.37 -54.47
N PHE A 453 -29.34 -37.73 -53.72
CA PHE A 453 -30.42 -38.58 -54.25
C PHE A 453 -31.67 -38.58 -53.37
N ASP A 454 -32.81 -38.63 -54.07
CA ASP A 454 -34.21 -38.63 -53.66
C ASP A 454 -34.66 -39.73 -52.67
N GLY A 455 -35.81 -39.45 -52.01
CA GLY A 455 -36.92 -40.43 -52.02
C GLY A 455 -37.38 -41.01 -50.67
N CYS A 456 -38.45 -40.40 -50.13
CA CYS A 456 -39.63 -40.94 -49.42
C CYS A 456 -39.86 -42.48 -49.28
N PRO A 457 -40.86 -42.95 -48.49
CA PRO A 457 -41.36 -42.48 -47.18
C PRO A 457 -41.74 -43.65 -46.22
N LEU A 458 -41.83 -43.35 -44.91
CA LEU A 458 -43.01 -43.52 -44.05
C LEU A 458 -42.69 -43.04 -42.63
#